data_AF-F1BLA0-F1
#
_entry.id   AF-F1BLA0-F1
#
_cell.length_a   1.000
_cell.length_b   1.000
_cell.length_c   1.000
_cell.angle_alpha   90.00
_cell.angle_beta   90.00
_cell.angle_gamma   90.00
#
_symmetry.space_group_name_H-M   'P 1'
#
loop_
_entity.id
_entity.type
_entity.pdbx_description
1 polymer ?
#
loop_
_entity_poly.entity_id
_entity_poly.type
_entity_poly.pdbx_seq_one_letter_code
_entity_poly.pdbx_strand_id
1 'polypeptide(L)'
;MGGVIGALFRGGGHRREMHRAPMNRPVYGGGGGENHRRTMLTKKYSYIPDNYQSLDQVTAALRDQGLESSNLILGIDFTKSNEWTGKRSFSGQSLHRIGSTPNPYEQAISIIGKTLAPFDDDNLIPCFGFGDATTHDYNVFSFHPDNSPCHGFEEVLSCYKKIVPHLRLSGPTSFAPIVEAAVDIVDRSGGQYHVLVIVADGQVTRSVDTSDNDLSPQERRTVDSIVMASSYPLSIVLVGVGDGPWEDMQKFDDKIPARQFDNFQFVNFTSIMSRSSTQQQKESAFALAALMEVPIQYKATMELGILGQSTGKAKRIMPAPPPLPSAAGRQPSLRREGSAATAAAAAPPSPREDQVCPICLTNAKDLAFGCGHMGMWGEPDQMPNLSTDDSVQAEAVLRMIKCLWTDGIELKSVLNVQNA
;
A
#
# COMPACT_ATOMS: atom_id res chain seq x y z
N MET A 1 12.37 -60.69 -1.14
CA MET A 1 11.27 -61.06 -2.06
C MET A 1 10.36 -62.04 -1.35
N GLY A 2 9.05 -61.75 -1.31
CA GLY A 2 7.93 -62.66 -1.01
C GLY A 2 7.84 -63.18 0.43
N GLY A 3 6.70 -63.19 1.12
CA GLY A 3 5.31 -62.98 0.72
C GLY A 3 4.40 -63.93 1.53
N VAL A 4 3.57 -63.34 2.38
CA VAL A 4 2.13 -63.57 2.74
C VAL A 4 1.50 -64.94 2.34
N ILE A 5 0.76 -65.68 3.20
CA ILE A 5 -0.72 -65.67 3.44
C ILE A 5 -1.05 -66.82 4.46
N GLY A 6 -1.77 -66.60 5.58
CA GLY A 6 -3.22 -66.91 5.81
C GLY A 6 -3.47 -68.35 6.36
N ALA A 7 -4.42 -68.70 7.24
CA ALA A 7 -5.54 -68.04 7.91
C ALA A 7 -6.17 -68.97 9.00
N LEU A 8 -6.98 -68.39 9.91
CA LEU A 8 -8.14 -68.95 10.68
C LEU A 8 -7.87 -69.99 11.80
N PHE A 9 -8.35 -69.84 13.05
CA PHE A 9 -9.77 -69.84 13.46
C PHE A 9 -10.05 -69.20 14.85
N ARG A 10 -11.19 -68.49 14.91
CA ARG A 10 -12.20 -68.28 15.97
C ARG A 10 -11.90 -68.60 17.45
N GLY A 11 -12.28 -67.65 18.33
CA GLY A 11 -12.74 -67.94 19.69
C GLY A 11 -12.96 -66.67 20.53
N GLY A 12 -14.22 -66.27 20.74
CA GLY A 12 -14.60 -65.00 21.37
C GLY A 12 -14.48 -64.96 22.90
N GLY A 13 -14.45 -63.74 23.45
CA GLY A 13 -14.48 -63.48 24.89
C GLY A 13 -14.69 -62.00 25.22
N HIS A 14 -15.91 -61.70 25.67
CA HIS A 14 -16.46 -60.51 26.34
C HIS A 14 -15.61 -59.23 26.53
N ARG A 15 -16.07 -58.14 25.90
CA ARG A 15 -15.66 -56.77 26.18
C ARG A 15 -16.62 -56.18 27.24
N ARG A 16 -16.13 -55.94 28.46
CA ARG A 16 -16.83 -55.12 29.46
C ARG A 16 -16.69 -53.65 29.07
N GLU A 17 -17.82 -53.00 28.84
CA GLU A 17 -17.95 -51.55 28.67
C GLU A 17 -17.72 -50.86 30.02
N MET A 18 -16.63 -50.11 30.17
CA MET A 18 -16.47 -49.18 31.28
C MET A 18 -17.06 -47.83 30.89
N HIS A 19 -18.21 -47.49 31.47
CA HIS A 19 -18.72 -46.13 31.47
C HIS A 19 -17.71 -45.21 32.19
N ARG A 20 -17.04 -44.33 31.42
CA ARG A 20 -16.34 -43.17 31.96
C ARG A 20 -17.35 -42.07 32.26
N ALA A 21 -17.51 -41.72 33.52
CA ALA A 21 -18.24 -40.54 33.95
C ALA A 21 -17.52 -39.27 33.45
N PRO A 22 -18.25 -38.21 33.07
CA PRO A 22 -17.64 -36.95 32.62
C PRO A 22 -17.03 -36.25 33.84
N MET A 23 -15.72 -35.96 33.79
CA MET A 23 -15.10 -35.07 34.76
C MET A 23 -15.56 -33.64 34.49
N ASN A 24 -16.34 -33.09 35.41
CA ASN A 24 -16.58 -31.66 35.55
C ASN A 24 -15.23 -30.94 35.74
N ARG A 25 -14.78 -30.21 34.72
CA ARG A 25 -13.75 -29.18 34.90
C ARG A 25 -14.41 -27.95 35.52
N PRO A 26 -13.88 -27.40 36.62
CA PRO A 26 -14.37 -26.14 37.14
C PRO A 26 -13.98 -25.04 36.14
N VAL A 27 -14.99 -24.33 35.63
CA VAL A 27 -14.82 -23.08 34.90
C VAL A 27 -14.42 -22.02 35.92
N TYR A 28 -13.12 -21.90 36.17
CA TYR A 28 -12.59 -20.72 36.83
C TYR A 28 -12.57 -19.58 35.81
N GLY A 29 -13.30 -18.49 36.10
CA GLY A 29 -13.27 -17.25 35.34
C GLY A 29 -11.85 -16.67 35.32
N GLY A 30 -11.13 -16.89 34.22
CA GLY A 30 -9.72 -16.51 34.03
C GLY A 30 -9.48 -15.18 33.32
N GLY A 31 -10.51 -14.39 33.03
CA GLY A 31 -10.39 -13.19 32.19
C GLY A 31 -9.58 -12.02 32.78
N GLY A 32 -9.37 -11.98 34.11
CA GLY A 32 -8.66 -10.87 34.76
C GLY A 32 -7.13 -10.91 34.60
N GLY A 33 -6.54 -12.10 34.59
CA GLY A 33 -5.08 -12.28 34.54
C GLY A 33 -4.48 -12.07 33.14
N GLU A 34 -5.17 -12.56 32.11
CA GLU A 34 -4.73 -12.40 30.71
C GLU A 34 -4.80 -10.95 30.24
N ASN A 35 -5.87 -10.23 30.58
CA ASN A 35 -6.00 -8.80 30.26
C ASN A 35 -4.96 -7.94 30.99
N HIS A 36 -4.64 -8.28 32.25
CA HIS A 36 -3.60 -7.59 33.00
C HIS A 36 -2.20 -7.82 32.40
N ARG A 37 -1.87 -9.08 32.05
CA ARG A 37 -0.62 -9.42 31.37
C ARG A 37 -0.50 -8.70 30.03
N ARG A 38 -1.55 -8.71 29.20
CA ARG A 38 -1.54 -8.03 27.90
C ARG A 38 -1.30 -6.53 28.05
N THR A 39 -1.96 -5.90 29.02
CA THR A 39 -1.75 -4.47 29.34
C THR A 39 -0.31 -4.18 29.76
N MET A 40 0.30 -5.04 30.57
CA MET A 40 1.70 -4.90 30.98
C MET A 40 2.67 -5.05 29.80
N LEU A 41 2.41 -6.01 28.90
CA LEU A 41 3.23 -6.22 27.71
C LEU A 41 3.11 -5.04 26.73
N THR A 42 1.90 -4.51 26.52
CA THR A 42 1.71 -3.33 25.68
C THR A 42 2.45 -2.11 26.22
N LYS A 43 2.48 -1.93 27.55
CA LYS A 43 3.31 -0.88 28.18
C LYS A 43 4.81 -1.15 28.05
N LYS A 44 5.23 -2.42 28.13
CA LYS A 44 6.65 -2.81 27.98
C LYS A 44 7.18 -2.52 26.58
N TYR A 45 6.36 -2.74 25.56
CA TYR A 45 6.73 -2.58 24.16
C TYR A 45 6.12 -1.34 23.51
N SER A 46 5.73 -0.32 24.28
CA SER A 46 5.12 0.89 23.72
C SER A 46 6.12 1.79 22.99
N TYR A 47 7.41 1.61 23.26
CA TYR A 47 8.53 2.34 22.66
C TYR A 47 9.74 1.43 22.66
N ILE A 48 10.44 1.32 21.52
CA ILE A 48 11.64 0.51 21.38
C ILE A 48 12.85 1.42 21.14
N PRO A 49 13.83 1.48 22.05
CA PRO A 49 15.00 2.33 21.86
C PRO A 49 16.04 1.70 20.93
N ASP A 50 16.84 2.56 20.29
CA ASP A 50 18.02 2.19 19.51
C ASP A 50 19.08 1.51 20.39
N ASN A 51 19.14 0.18 20.34
CA ASN A 51 20.00 -0.62 21.21
C ASN A 51 21.24 -1.21 20.52
N TYR A 52 21.34 -1.08 19.20
CA TYR A 52 22.38 -1.76 18.40
C TYR A 52 23.35 -0.76 17.76
N GLN A 53 24.63 -1.12 17.72
CA GLN A 53 25.69 -0.31 17.13
C GLN A 53 26.27 -0.92 15.84
N SER A 54 25.93 -2.17 15.53
CA SER A 54 26.39 -2.87 14.33
C SER A 54 25.38 -3.90 13.83
N LEU A 55 25.47 -4.23 12.54
CA LEU A 55 24.65 -5.27 11.92
C LEU A 55 24.88 -6.66 12.54
N ASP A 56 26.10 -6.93 13.02
CA ASP A 56 26.43 -8.19 13.71
C ASP A 56 25.64 -8.32 15.02
N GLN A 57 25.48 -7.22 15.77
CA GLN A 57 24.68 -7.22 17.01
C GLN A 57 23.19 -7.45 16.71
N VAL A 58 22.66 -6.82 15.67
CA VAL A 58 21.28 -7.04 15.21
C VAL A 58 21.09 -8.49 14.79
N THR A 59 22.00 -9.03 13.97
CA THR A 59 21.94 -10.42 13.49
C THR A 59 22.02 -11.42 14.64
N ALA A 60 22.91 -11.18 15.60
CA ALA A 60 23.00 -11.98 16.81
C ALA A 60 21.70 -11.91 17.62
N ALA A 61 21.12 -10.73 17.79
CA ALA A 61 19.86 -10.57 18.51
C ALA A 61 18.69 -11.28 17.81
N LEU A 62 18.58 -11.22 16.48
CA LEU A 62 17.57 -11.95 15.71
C LEU A 62 17.71 -13.46 15.93
N ARG A 63 18.94 -13.99 15.83
CA ARG A 63 19.24 -15.40 16.07
C ARG A 63 18.92 -15.82 17.51
N ASP A 64 19.29 -15.00 18.50
CA ASP A 64 19.04 -15.26 19.92
C ASP A 64 17.54 -15.27 20.25
N GLN A 65 16.73 -14.48 19.53
CA GLN A 65 15.26 -14.54 19.65
C GLN A 65 14.65 -15.73 18.89
N GLY A 66 15.44 -16.50 18.13
CA GLY A 66 14.95 -17.60 17.31
C GLY A 66 14.24 -17.15 16.04
N LEU A 67 14.51 -15.93 15.55
CA LEU A 67 14.17 -15.56 14.19
C LEU A 67 15.25 -16.14 13.28
N GLU A 68 15.01 -17.36 12.82
CA GLU A 68 15.87 -18.00 11.82
C GLU A 68 15.61 -17.45 10.42
N SER A 69 14.41 -16.90 10.22
CA SER A 69 13.78 -16.76 8.92
C SER A 69 12.59 -15.75 9.04
N SER A 70 12.42 -14.83 8.08
CA SER A 70 11.31 -13.86 7.99
C SER A 70 10.80 -13.70 6.56
N ASN A 71 9.64 -13.07 6.37
CA ASN A 71 9.10 -12.79 5.04
C ASN A 71 9.06 -11.28 4.79
N LEU A 72 9.47 -10.84 3.60
CA LEU A 72 9.46 -9.43 3.22
C LEU A 72 8.26 -9.09 2.34
N ILE A 73 7.68 -7.91 2.57
CA ILE A 73 6.66 -7.31 1.69
C ILE A 73 7.18 -5.92 1.31
N LEU A 74 7.04 -5.54 0.04
CA LEU A 74 7.49 -4.23 -0.43
C LEU A 74 6.33 -3.38 -0.94
N GLY A 75 6.23 -2.16 -0.42
CA GLY A 75 5.33 -1.12 -0.87
C GLY A 75 6.08 0.07 -1.46
N ILE A 76 5.72 0.50 -2.66
CA ILE A 76 6.31 1.65 -3.33
C ILE A 76 5.26 2.75 -3.51
N ASP A 77 5.55 3.93 -2.95
CA ASP A 77 4.76 5.13 -3.13
C ASP A 77 4.92 5.67 -4.57
N PHE A 78 3.82 5.84 -5.29
CA PHE A 78 3.72 6.44 -6.62
C PHE A 78 2.81 7.68 -6.64
N THR A 79 2.78 8.43 -5.55
CA THR A 79 2.08 9.71 -5.47
C THR A 79 2.83 10.82 -6.19
N LYS A 80 2.10 11.89 -6.53
CA LYS A 80 2.57 13.01 -7.34
C LYS A 80 3.62 13.86 -6.63
N SER A 81 3.69 13.82 -5.29
CA SER A 81 4.69 14.58 -4.55
C SER A 81 6.13 14.27 -4.93
N ASN A 82 6.36 13.05 -5.40
CA ASN A 82 7.61 12.60 -6.01
C ASN A 82 8.08 13.45 -7.19
N GLU A 83 7.24 14.28 -7.82
CA GLU A 83 7.65 15.23 -8.85
C GLU A 83 8.46 16.41 -8.30
N TRP A 84 8.23 16.80 -7.04
CA TRP A 84 8.85 17.98 -6.43
C TRP A 84 9.70 17.72 -5.19
N THR A 85 9.55 16.56 -4.52
CA THR A 85 10.35 16.19 -3.33
C THR A 85 11.78 15.76 -3.66
N GLY A 86 12.20 15.79 -4.93
CA GLY A 86 13.60 15.69 -5.36
C GLY A 86 14.30 17.02 -5.60
N LYS A 87 13.70 18.15 -5.18
CA LYS A 87 14.21 19.51 -5.48
C LYS A 87 15.66 19.71 -5.05
N ARG A 88 16.01 19.27 -3.84
CA ARG A 88 17.36 19.42 -3.25
C ARG A 88 18.17 18.14 -3.39
N SER A 89 17.58 17.01 -3.04
CA SER A 89 18.23 15.70 -2.96
C SER A 89 18.46 15.04 -4.31
N PHE A 90 17.71 15.44 -5.34
CA PHE A 90 17.78 14.85 -6.68
C PHE A 90 17.78 15.90 -7.80
N SER A 91 18.41 17.05 -7.55
CA SER A 91 18.70 18.07 -8.56
C SER A 91 17.46 18.58 -9.31
N GLY A 92 16.33 18.77 -8.63
CA GLY A 92 15.10 19.27 -9.24
C GLY A 92 14.33 18.23 -10.05
N GLN A 93 14.74 16.97 -10.02
CA GLN A 93 14.11 15.91 -10.81
C GLN A 93 13.10 15.13 -9.97
N SER A 94 12.15 14.49 -10.65
CA SER A 94 11.27 13.54 -9.99
C SER A 94 12.06 12.37 -9.39
N LEU A 95 11.69 11.95 -8.18
CA LEU A 95 12.27 10.80 -7.48
C LEU A 95 12.05 9.47 -8.24
N HIS A 96 11.09 9.42 -9.16
CA HIS A 96 10.86 8.27 -10.05
C HIS A 96 11.49 8.41 -11.45
N ARG A 97 12.28 9.46 -11.73
CA ARG A 97 12.86 9.63 -13.06
C ARG A 97 13.71 8.41 -13.42
N ILE A 98 13.36 7.72 -14.51
CA ILE A 98 14.17 6.65 -15.07
C ILE A 98 15.27 7.26 -15.94
N GLY A 99 16.52 6.87 -15.73
CA GLY A 99 17.67 7.40 -16.44
C GLY A 99 18.90 6.50 -16.37
N SER A 100 20.05 7.04 -16.75
CA SER A 100 21.34 6.33 -16.67
C SER A 100 21.83 6.18 -15.23
N THR A 101 21.51 7.12 -14.36
CA THR A 101 21.79 7.08 -12.93
C THR A 101 20.57 6.58 -12.16
N PRO A 102 20.71 5.62 -11.24
CA PRO A 102 19.60 5.15 -10.42
C PRO A 102 18.97 6.29 -9.61
N ASN A 103 17.65 6.42 -9.69
CA ASN A 103 16.91 7.34 -8.82
C ASN A 103 16.86 6.84 -7.37
N PRO A 104 16.41 7.65 -6.39
CA PRO A 104 16.41 7.27 -4.98
C PRO A 104 15.62 5.98 -4.67
N TYR A 105 14.52 5.72 -5.38
CA TYR A 105 13.78 4.46 -5.24
C TYR A 105 14.57 3.26 -5.76
N GLU A 106 15.21 3.36 -6.93
CA GLU A 106 16.08 2.30 -7.45
C GLU A 106 17.25 1.99 -6.50
N GLN A 107 17.84 3.04 -5.91
CA GLN A 107 18.91 2.91 -4.93
C GLN A 107 18.41 2.21 -3.66
N ALA A 108 17.25 2.63 -3.13
CA ALA A 108 16.64 2.01 -1.96
C ALA A 108 16.32 0.53 -2.20
N ILE A 109 15.62 0.19 -3.30
CA ILE A 109 15.29 -1.19 -3.68
C ILE A 109 16.56 -2.04 -3.77
N SER A 110 17.62 -1.54 -4.42
CA SER A 110 18.88 -2.28 -4.55
C SER A 110 19.55 -2.51 -3.18
N ILE A 111 19.59 -1.49 -2.32
CA ILE A 111 20.23 -1.62 -1.01
C ILE A 111 19.41 -2.51 -0.08
N ILE A 112 18.08 -2.41 -0.09
CA ILE A 112 17.17 -3.31 0.63
C ILE A 112 17.45 -4.75 0.19
N GLY A 113 17.53 -5.02 -1.12
CA GLY A 113 17.86 -6.36 -1.63
C GLY A 113 19.21 -6.89 -1.16
N LYS A 114 20.24 -6.04 -1.05
CA LYS A 114 21.54 -6.48 -0.53
C LYS A 114 21.55 -6.74 0.97
N THR A 115 20.72 -6.03 1.73
CA THR A 115 20.84 -5.92 3.20
C THR A 115 19.77 -6.68 3.95
N LEU A 116 18.53 -6.71 3.43
CA LEU A 116 17.38 -7.36 4.05
C LEU A 116 17.04 -8.72 3.41
N ALA A 117 17.33 -8.94 2.13
CA ALA A 117 17.01 -10.22 1.48
C ALA A 117 17.69 -11.45 2.12
N PRO A 118 18.89 -11.37 2.73
CA PRO A 118 19.45 -12.51 3.47
C PRO A 118 18.61 -12.97 4.68
N PHE A 119 17.63 -12.16 5.11
CA PHE A 119 16.68 -12.49 6.17
C PHE A 119 15.32 -12.96 5.63
N ASP A 120 15.16 -13.02 4.30
CA ASP A 120 13.95 -13.51 3.64
C ASP A 120 14.02 -15.02 3.37
N ASP A 121 12.92 -15.74 3.60
CA ASP A 121 12.92 -17.20 3.68
C ASP A 121 12.95 -17.89 2.32
N ASP A 122 12.19 -17.35 1.38
CA ASP A 122 11.91 -17.97 0.09
C ASP A 122 12.35 -17.12 -1.10
N ASN A 123 12.85 -15.90 -0.83
CA ASN A 123 13.21 -14.90 -1.83
C ASN A 123 12.01 -14.51 -2.71
N LEU A 124 10.78 -14.70 -2.22
CA LEU A 124 9.53 -14.31 -2.87
C LEU A 124 9.00 -13.04 -2.22
N ILE A 125 9.05 -11.93 -2.95
CA ILE A 125 8.72 -10.61 -2.43
C ILE A 125 7.39 -10.14 -3.03
N PRO A 126 6.26 -10.23 -2.29
CA PRO A 126 5.04 -9.51 -2.64
C PRO A 126 5.34 -8.00 -2.79
N CYS A 127 5.17 -7.48 -4.00
CA CYS A 127 5.50 -6.09 -4.34
C CYS A 127 4.28 -5.33 -4.83
N PHE A 128 4.03 -4.19 -4.21
CA PHE A 128 2.86 -3.36 -4.48
C PHE A 128 3.22 -1.90 -4.73
N GLY A 129 2.45 -1.25 -5.58
CA GLY A 129 2.43 0.21 -5.71
C GLY A 129 1.14 0.82 -5.19
N PHE A 130 1.19 2.07 -4.74
CA PHE A 130 0.01 2.83 -4.28
C PHE A 130 0.13 4.32 -4.59
N GLY A 131 -0.99 5.04 -4.61
CA GLY A 131 -1.01 6.50 -4.79
C GLY A 131 -0.99 7.00 -6.24
N ASP A 132 -0.97 6.09 -7.21
CA ASP A 132 -1.12 6.42 -8.63
C ASP A 132 -2.60 6.67 -8.99
N ALA A 133 -2.87 7.11 -10.22
CA ALA A 133 -4.22 7.40 -10.69
C ALA A 133 -5.17 6.19 -10.72
N THR A 134 -4.67 4.96 -10.62
CA THR A 134 -5.51 3.75 -10.56
C THR A 134 -5.88 3.37 -9.12
N THR A 135 -5.08 3.76 -8.13
CA THR A 135 -5.23 3.32 -6.74
C THR A 135 -5.61 4.44 -5.76
N HIS A 136 -5.18 5.67 -6.02
CA HIS A 136 -5.33 6.82 -5.10
C HIS A 136 -4.97 6.42 -3.65
N ASP A 137 -5.78 6.81 -2.66
CA ASP A 137 -5.56 6.55 -1.23
C ASP A 137 -6.39 5.36 -0.68
N TYR A 138 -6.98 4.54 -1.56
CA TYR A 138 -7.92 3.48 -1.15
C TYR A 138 -7.54 2.06 -1.58
N ASN A 139 -6.59 1.87 -2.50
CA ASN A 139 -6.15 0.55 -2.95
C ASN A 139 -4.64 0.47 -3.18
N VAL A 140 -4.16 -0.72 -3.53
CA VAL A 140 -2.81 -0.98 -4.05
C VAL A 140 -2.92 -1.68 -5.41
N PHE A 141 -1.87 -1.63 -6.22
CA PHE A 141 -1.71 -2.49 -7.39
C PHE A 141 -0.53 -3.45 -7.19
N SER A 142 -0.66 -4.68 -7.68
CA SER A 142 0.43 -5.66 -7.67
C SER A 142 1.39 -5.40 -8.83
N PHE A 143 2.69 -5.67 -8.62
CA PHE A 143 3.69 -5.58 -9.70
C PHE A 143 3.46 -6.64 -10.79
N HIS A 144 2.87 -7.78 -10.43
CA HIS A 144 2.47 -8.82 -11.37
C HIS A 144 0.94 -8.86 -11.57
N PRO A 145 0.44 -9.04 -12.82
CA PRO A 145 -1.00 -9.11 -13.10
C PRO A 145 -1.76 -10.26 -12.42
N ASP A 146 -1.08 -11.35 -12.12
CA ASP A 146 -1.64 -12.53 -11.45
C ASP A 146 -1.47 -12.50 -9.92
N ASN A 147 -0.94 -11.39 -9.38
CA ASN A 147 -0.60 -11.21 -7.97
C ASN A 147 0.46 -12.19 -7.43
N SER A 148 1.25 -12.80 -8.31
CA SER A 148 2.43 -13.55 -7.87
C SER A 148 3.51 -12.63 -7.28
N PRO A 149 4.27 -13.08 -6.29
CA PRO A 149 5.41 -12.33 -5.76
C PRO A 149 6.55 -12.24 -6.79
N CYS A 150 7.42 -11.24 -6.63
CA CYS A 150 8.67 -11.15 -7.39
C CYS A 150 9.72 -12.11 -6.82
N HIS A 151 10.55 -12.71 -7.67
CA HIS A 151 11.66 -13.58 -7.31
C HIS A 151 12.92 -12.73 -7.10
N GLY A 152 13.14 -12.31 -5.84
CA GLY A 152 14.24 -11.46 -5.44
C GLY A 152 14.16 -10.02 -5.93
N PHE A 153 15.04 -9.18 -5.37
CA PHE A 153 15.03 -7.74 -5.60
C PHE A 153 15.49 -7.32 -7.01
N GLU A 154 16.17 -8.21 -7.73
CA GLU A 154 16.48 -8.03 -9.15
C GLU A 154 15.19 -7.98 -9.99
N GLU A 155 14.23 -8.87 -9.74
CA GLU A 155 12.93 -8.86 -10.43
C GLU A 155 12.09 -7.66 -9.99
N VAL A 156 12.11 -7.30 -8.70
CA VAL A 156 11.47 -6.09 -8.19
C VAL A 156 11.95 -4.84 -8.95
N LEU A 157 13.26 -4.67 -9.08
CA LEU A 157 13.85 -3.52 -9.76
C LEU A 157 13.50 -3.51 -11.27
N SER A 158 13.46 -4.68 -11.91
CA SER A 158 13.04 -4.84 -13.30
C SER A 158 11.58 -4.42 -13.50
N CYS A 159 10.69 -4.90 -12.64
CA CYS A 159 9.27 -4.57 -12.67
C CYS A 159 9.03 -3.08 -12.39
N TYR A 160 9.70 -2.51 -11.39
CA TYR A 160 9.66 -1.07 -11.11
C TYR A 160 10.00 -0.24 -12.36
N LYS A 161 11.13 -0.54 -13.03
CA LYS A 161 11.57 0.15 -14.26
C LYS A 161 10.58 0.02 -15.41
N LYS A 162 9.84 -1.09 -15.48
CA LYS A 162 8.82 -1.35 -16.51
C LYS A 162 7.53 -0.59 -16.22
N ILE A 163 7.12 -0.50 -14.96
CA ILE A 163 5.86 0.10 -14.53
C ILE A 163 5.94 1.63 -14.56
N VAL A 164 7.02 2.21 -14.02
CA VAL A 164 7.16 3.68 -13.85
C VAL A 164 6.86 4.50 -15.10
N PRO A 165 7.34 4.16 -16.31
CA PRO A 165 7.05 4.95 -17.51
C PRO A 165 5.56 5.00 -17.92
N HIS A 166 4.74 4.09 -17.40
CA HIS A 166 3.33 3.96 -17.72
C HIS A 166 2.41 4.47 -16.59
N LEU A 167 3.00 4.83 -15.44
CA LEU A 167 2.26 5.36 -14.30
C LEU A 167 1.82 6.80 -14.54
N ARG A 168 0.66 7.13 -13.97
CA ARG A 168 0.23 8.51 -13.75
C ARG A 168 0.26 8.77 -12.25
N LEU A 169 1.28 9.46 -11.77
CA LEU A 169 1.40 9.82 -10.37
C LEU A 169 0.20 10.68 -9.94
N SER A 170 -0.38 10.39 -8.78
CA SER A 170 -1.62 11.02 -8.31
C SER A 170 -1.60 11.24 -6.78
N GLY A 171 -2.72 11.02 -6.11
CA GLY A 171 -2.87 11.07 -4.66
C GLY A 171 -4.36 10.91 -4.34
N PRO A 172 -4.81 11.21 -3.11
CA PRO A 172 -4.01 11.58 -1.94
C PRO A 172 -3.04 10.48 -1.48
N THR A 173 -2.14 10.81 -0.56
CA THR A 173 -1.14 9.90 0.01
C THR A 173 -1.65 9.35 1.34
N SER A 174 -1.79 8.03 1.44
CA SER A 174 -2.13 7.28 2.65
C SER A 174 -1.41 5.94 2.63
N PHE A 175 -0.84 5.50 3.76
CA PHE A 175 -0.23 4.17 3.86
C PHE A 175 -1.24 3.08 4.25
N ALA A 176 -2.49 3.45 4.54
CA ALA A 176 -3.50 2.48 4.94
C ALA A 176 -3.69 1.35 3.92
N PRO A 177 -3.77 1.58 2.59
CA PRO A 177 -3.96 0.49 1.64
C PRO A 177 -2.83 -0.53 1.65
N ILE A 178 -1.57 -0.07 1.75
CA ILE A 178 -0.40 -0.96 1.76
C ILE A 178 -0.25 -1.70 3.09
N VAL A 179 -0.54 -1.05 4.21
CA VAL A 179 -0.56 -1.69 5.53
C VAL A 179 -1.69 -2.73 5.61
N GLU A 180 -2.89 -2.42 5.12
CA GLU A 180 -4.00 -3.37 5.01
C GLU A 180 -3.63 -4.58 4.13
N ALA A 181 -2.95 -4.36 3.00
CA ALA A 181 -2.48 -5.43 2.11
C ALA A 181 -1.47 -6.35 2.79
N ALA A 182 -0.53 -5.79 3.55
CA ALA A 182 0.43 -6.56 4.32
C ALA A 182 -0.25 -7.39 5.41
N VAL A 183 -1.21 -6.82 6.14
CA VAL A 183 -1.99 -7.54 7.15
C VAL A 183 -2.77 -8.71 6.54
N ASP A 184 -3.37 -8.53 5.35
CA ASP A 184 -4.05 -9.63 4.65
C ASP A 184 -3.07 -10.76 4.25
N ILE A 185 -1.83 -10.45 3.88
CA ILE A 185 -0.79 -11.46 3.62
C ILE A 185 -0.43 -12.19 4.91
N VAL A 186 -0.19 -11.48 6.02
CA VAL A 186 0.13 -12.07 7.32
C VAL A 186 -0.99 -12.99 7.82
N ASP A 187 -2.25 -12.59 7.68
CA ASP A 187 -3.38 -13.41 8.11
C ASP A 187 -3.54 -14.67 7.24
N ARG A 188 -3.25 -14.58 5.93
CA ARG A 188 -3.27 -15.72 4.98
C ARG A 188 -2.11 -16.69 5.15
N SER A 189 -0.95 -16.23 5.57
CA SER A 189 0.21 -17.08 5.87
C SER A 189 0.07 -17.87 7.17
N GLY A 190 -1.05 -17.70 7.90
CA GLY A 190 -1.27 -18.34 9.19
C GLY A 190 -0.63 -17.59 10.36
N GLY A 191 -0.34 -16.30 10.20
CA GLY A 191 0.33 -15.50 11.22
C GLY A 191 1.85 -15.71 11.24
N GLN A 192 2.47 -15.98 10.09
CA GLN A 192 3.93 -15.95 9.99
C GLN A 192 4.44 -14.51 10.14
N TYR A 193 5.64 -14.35 10.68
CA TYR A 193 6.23 -13.03 10.85
C TYR A 193 6.60 -12.41 9.50
N HIS A 194 6.21 -11.16 9.30
CA HIS A 194 6.54 -10.39 8.11
C HIS A 194 7.13 -9.02 8.46
N VAL A 195 7.99 -8.51 7.58
CA VAL A 195 8.44 -7.12 7.59
C VAL A 195 7.93 -6.44 6.32
N LEU A 196 7.03 -5.47 6.49
CA LEU A 196 6.60 -4.58 5.42
C LEU A 196 7.62 -3.44 5.30
N VAL A 197 8.28 -3.32 4.16
CA VAL A 197 9.14 -2.19 3.82
C VAL A 197 8.36 -1.25 2.89
N ILE A 198 8.15 -0.01 3.31
CA ILE A 198 7.50 1.03 2.51
C ILE A 198 8.58 2.01 2.05
N VAL A 199 8.74 2.23 0.75
CA VAL A 199 9.61 3.28 0.21
C VAL A 199 8.74 4.45 -0.21
N ALA A 200 8.91 5.61 0.42
CA ALA A 200 8.06 6.78 0.21
C ALA A 200 8.80 8.11 0.43
N ASP A 201 8.20 9.20 -0.05
CA ASP A 201 8.75 10.57 0.09
C ASP A 201 8.27 11.33 1.33
N GLY A 202 7.45 10.67 2.16
CA GLY A 202 7.00 11.17 3.46
C GLY A 202 5.82 12.15 3.41
N GLN A 203 5.27 12.44 2.23
CA GLN A 203 4.21 13.44 2.08
C GLN A 203 2.79 12.86 2.26
N VAL A 204 2.47 12.36 3.46
CA VAL A 204 1.08 11.99 3.80
C VAL A 204 0.18 13.23 3.66
N THR A 205 -0.94 13.10 2.95
CA THR A 205 -1.75 14.28 2.61
C THR A 205 -2.34 14.93 3.86
N ARG A 206 -2.08 16.23 4.03
CA ARG A 206 -2.72 17.08 5.03
C ARG A 206 -3.88 17.85 4.42
N SER A 207 -4.96 18.04 5.18
CA SER A 207 -6.03 18.94 4.76
C SER A 207 -5.58 20.39 4.97
N VAL A 208 -5.97 21.29 4.06
CA VAL A 208 -5.70 22.72 4.18
C VAL A 208 -6.54 23.36 5.31
N ASP A 209 -7.62 22.68 5.70
CA ASP A 209 -8.58 23.13 6.72
C ASP A 209 -8.34 22.50 8.11
N THR A 210 -7.37 21.58 8.25
CA THR A 210 -7.00 21.02 9.55
C THR A 210 -6.04 21.96 10.28
N SER A 211 -6.33 22.26 11.54
CA SER A 211 -5.40 22.97 12.41
C SER A 211 -4.10 22.16 12.56
N ASP A 212 -2.97 22.80 12.89
CA ASP A 212 -1.66 22.12 13.05
C ASP A 212 -1.67 20.92 14.03
N ASN A 213 -2.72 20.80 14.86
CA ASN A 213 -2.89 19.73 15.84
C ASN A 213 -3.88 18.63 15.42
N ASP A 214 -4.63 18.80 14.32
CA ASP A 214 -5.64 17.84 13.88
C ASP A 214 -5.11 16.97 12.73
N LEU A 215 -5.27 15.65 12.85
CA LEU A 215 -4.94 14.72 11.77
C LEU A 215 -5.94 14.83 10.62
N SER A 216 -5.42 14.90 9.39
CA SER A 216 -6.21 14.75 8.16
C SER A 216 -6.90 13.38 8.09
N PRO A 217 -7.88 13.19 7.18
CA PRO A 217 -8.47 11.88 6.94
C PRO A 217 -7.43 10.82 6.56
N GLN A 218 -6.43 11.17 5.76
CA GLN A 218 -5.36 10.26 5.33
C GLN A 218 -4.38 9.93 6.45
N GLU A 219 -4.00 10.92 7.26
CA GLU A 219 -3.14 10.72 8.43
C GLU A 219 -3.84 9.82 9.45
N ARG A 220 -5.13 10.09 9.74
CA ARG A 220 -5.93 9.27 10.65
C ARG A 220 -6.04 7.83 10.15
N ARG A 221 -6.35 7.64 8.87
CA ARG A 221 -6.48 6.30 8.29
C ARG A 221 -5.14 5.54 8.32
N THR A 222 -4.03 6.25 8.08
CA THR A 222 -2.68 5.69 8.22
C THR A 222 -2.42 5.25 9.66
N VAL A 223 -2.65 6.12 10.63
CA VAL A 223 -2.51 5.82 12.06
C VAL A 223 -3.37 4.63 12.47
N ASP A 224 -4.66 4.62 12.11
CA ASP A 224 -5.59 3.55 12.43
C ASP A 224 -5.14 2.21 11.83
N SER A 225 -4.59 2.23 10.60
CA SER A 225 -4.07 1.03 9.95
C SER A 225 -2.82 0.47 10.66
N ILE A 226 -1.93 1.34 11.16
CA ILE A 226 -0.73 0.94 11.91
C ILE A 226 -1.14 0.35 13.28
N VAL A 227 -2.10 0.99 13.97
CA VAL A 227 -2.67 0.47 15.22
C VAL A 227 -3.30 -0.90 15.00
N MET A 228 -4.08 -1.06 13.94
CA MET A 228 -4.66 -2.35 13.56
C MET A 228 -3.57 -3.40 13.29
N ALA A 229 -2.54 -3.04 12.52
CA ALA A 229 -1.41 -3.90 12.19
C ALA A 229 -0.64 -4.40 13.42
N SER A 230 -0.59 -3.64 14.51
CA SER A 230 0.03 -4.08 15.78
C SER A 230 -0.66 -5.28 16.44
N SER A 231 -1.82 -5.70 15.91
CA SER A 231 -2.50 -6.94 16.32
C SER A 231 -2.02 -8.19 15.58
N TYR A 232 -1.11 -8.02 14.63
CA TYR A 232 -0.55 -9.06 13.76
C TYR A 232 0.97 -9.15 13.94
N PRO A 233 1.60 -10.30 13.63
CA PRO A 233 3.06 -10.44 13.65
C PRO A 233 3.69 -9.72 12.43
N LEU A 234 3.54 -8.40 12.40
CA LEU A 234 3.95 -7.53 11.30
C LEU A 234 4.73 -6.33 11.84
N SER A 235 5.94 -6.16 11.32
CA SER A 235 6.76 -4.97 11.53
C SER A 235 6.76 -4.11 10.27
N ILE A 236 6.76 -2.80 10.43
CA ILE A 236 6.69 -1.84 9.32
C ILE A 236 7.96 -0.99 9.35
N VAL A 237 8.69 -0.96 8.25
CA VAL A 237 9.89 -0.12 8.08
C VAL A 237 9.62 0.88 6.95
N LEU A 238 9.52 2.15 7.29
CA LEU A 238 9.36 3.23 6.32
C LEU A 238 10.74 3.79 5.92
N VAL A 239 11.11 3.58 4.67
CA VAL A 239 12.32 4.09 4.03
C VAL A 239 12.02 5.41 3.34
N GLY A 240 12.40 6.51 3.99
CA GLY A 240 12.19 7.87 3.50
C GLY A 240 13.21 8.30 2.44
N VAL A 241 12.75 8.50 1.21
CA VAL A 241 13.54 9.03 0.09
C VAL A 241 13.14 10.45 -0.28
N GLY A 242 14.09 11.29 -0.67
CA GLY A 242 13.84 12.67 -1.07
C GLY A 242 14.04 13.69 0.04
N ASP A 243 13.45 14.86 -0.14
CA ASP A 243 13.70 16.06 0.66
C ASP A 243 12.98 16.06 2.02
N GLY A 244 11.95 15.24 2.20
CA GLY A 244 10.99 15.37 3.31
C GLY A 244 10.02 16.54 3.07
N PRO A 245 9.43 17.15 4.13
CA PRO A 245 9.69 16.98 5.57
C PRO A 245 9.45 15.57 6.13
N TRP A 246 10.06 15.24 7.28
CA TRP A 246 10.04 13.90 7.90
C TRP A 246 9.45 13.89 9.33
N GLU A 247 9.02 15.05 9.82
CA GLU A 247 8.56 15.27 11.19
C GLU A 247 7.38 14.37 11.55
N ASP A 248 6.48 14.11 10.61
CA ASP A 248 5.33 13.24 10.87
C ASP A 248 5.71 11.77 10.89
N MET A 249 6.69 11.38 10.07
CA MET A 249 7.20 10.00 10.08
C MET A 249 7.93 9.71 11.40
N GLN A 250 8.64 10.71 11.95
CA GLN A 250 9.23 10.64 13.29
C GLN A 250 8.17 10.60 14.41
N LYS A 251 7.03 11.29 14.24
CA LYS A 251 5.91 11.16 15.19
C LYS A 251 5.28 9.76 15.11
N PHE A 252 5.21 9.16 13.93
CA PHE A 252 4.66 7.83 13.74
C PHE A 252 5.52 6.72 14.33
N ASP A 253 6.84 6.90 14.35
CA ASP A 253 7.80 6.08 15.10
C ASP A 253 7.42 6.01 16.59
N ASP A 254 7.51 7.15 17.29
CA ASP A 254 7.54 7.12 18.76
C ASP A 254 6.18 7.32 19.44
N LYS A 255 5.19 7.87 18.72
CA LYS A 255 4.04 8.56 19.36
C LYS A 255 2.67 8.10 18.90
N ILE A 256 2.51 6.98 18.19
CA ILE A 256 1.17 6.47 17.87
C ILE A 256 0.55 5.81 19.12
N PRO A 257 -0.51 6.40 19.72
CA PRO A 257 -1.17 5.81 20.87
C PRO A 257 -1.98 4.57 20.47
N ALA A 258 -2.29 3.71 21.44
CA ALA A 258 -3.15 2.52 21.30
C ALA A 258 -2.60 1.31 20.52
N ARG A 259 -1.38 1.37 19.97
CA ARG A 259 -0.70 0.17 19.44
C ARG A 259 -0.45 -0.86 20.53
N GLN A 260 -0.47 -2.15 20.18
CA GLN A 260 -0.19 -3.23 21.12
C GLN A 260 1.31 -3.40 21.41
N PHE A 261 2.15 -3.02 20.45
CA PHE A 261 3.60 -2.86 20.55
C PHE A 261 4.03 -1.86 19.49
N ASP A 262 5.22 -1.29 19.63
CA ASP A 262 5.83 -0.43 18.64
C ASP A 262 6.22 -1.25 17.42
N ASN A 263 5.46 -1.11 16.33
CA ASN A 263 5.58 -1.92 15.12
C ASN A 263 5.99 -1.12 13.90
N PHE A 264 6.49 0.11 14.08
CA PHE A 264 6.81 1.04 13.00
C PHE A 264 8.17 1.66 13.25
N GLN A 265 9.07 1.55 12.27
CA GLN A 265 10.40 2.15 12.24
C GLN A 265 10.51 3.12 11.06
N PHE A 266 10.95 4.35 11.28
CA PHE A 266 11.31 5.29 10.22
C PHE A 266 12.82 5.34 9.96
N VAL A 267 13.21 5.29 8.68
CA VAL A 267 14.61 5.40 8.24
C VAL A 267 14.74 6.50 7.19
N ASN A 268 15.49 7.56 7.51
CA ASN A 268 15.80 8.62 6.55
C ASN A 268 16.93 8.18 5.60
N PHE A 269 16.58 7.51 4.51
CA PHE A 269 17.51 6.98 3.53
C PHE A 269 18.36 8.08 2.89
N THR A 270 17.74 9.18 2.47
CA THR A 270 18.45 10.29 1.83
C THR A 270 19.50 10.90 2.75
N SER A 271 19.20 11.05 4.04
CA SER A 271 20.18 11.52 5.03
C SER A 271 21.37 10.58 5.14
N ILE A 272 21.14 9.26 5.25
CA ILE A 272 22.22 8.27 5.34
C ILE A 272 23.09 8.27 4.07
N MET A 273 22.45 8.29 2.90
CA MET A 273 23.16 8.26 1.61
C MET A 273 23.93 9.56 1.31
N SER A 274 23.55 10.68 1.93
CA SER A 274 24.24 11.96 1.78
C SER A 274 25.55 12.09 2.57
N ARG A 275 25.82 11.18 3.51
CA ARG A 275 27.01 11.24 4.38
C ARG A 275 28.33 11.16 3.57
N SER A 276 29.38 11.80 4.05
CA SER A 276 30.73 11.73 3.47
C SER A 276 31.46 10.46 3.93
N SER A 277 30.97 9.28 3.51
CA SER A 277 31.52 7.96 3.85
C SER A 277 31.55 7.03 2.63
N THR A 278 32.18 5.85 2.76
CA THR A 278 32.20 4.88 1.67
C THR A 278 30.81 4.30 1.41
N GLN A 279 30.57 3.80 0.20
CA GLN A 279 29.28 3.17 -0.15
C GLN A 279 28.93 2.02 0.81
N GLN A 280 29.91 1.16 1.12
CA GLN A 280 29.72 0.05 2.05
C GLN A 280 29.29 0.54 3.45
N GLN A 281 29.91 1.60 3.96
CA GLN A 281 29.52 2.17 5.27
C GLN A 281 28.10 2.73 5.26
N LYS A 282 27.66 3.34 4.15
CA LYS A 282 26.29 3.83 4.00
C LYS A 282 25.28 2.69 3.96
N GLU A 283 25.56 1.65 3.19
CA GLU A 283 24.74 0.44 3.10
C GLU A 283 24.61 -0.25 4.46
N SER A 284 25.71 -0.41 5.20
CA SER A 284 25.68 -0.95 6.56
C SER A 284 24.93 -0.06 7.55
N ALA A 285 25.07 1.26 7.46
CA ALA A 285 24.34 2.20 8.31
C ALA A 285 22.83 2.17 8.02
N PHE A 286 22.44 2.02 6.75
CA PHE A 286 21.05 1.83 6.36
C PHE A 286 20.49 0.51 6.90
N ALA A 287 21.22 -0.61 6.70
CA ALA A 287 20.79 -1.91 7.20
C ALA A 287 20.58 -1.90 8.72
N LEU A 288 21.52 -1.31 9.46
CA LEU A 288 21.41 -1.16 10.90
C LEU A 288 20.19 -0.33 11.30
N ALA A 289 19.94 0.80 10.64
CA ALA A 289 18.78 1.64 10.94
C ALA A 289 17.45 0.93 10.61
N ALA A 290 17.37 0.22 9.48
CA ALA A 290 16.16 -0.50 9.07
C ALA A 290 15.82 -1.69 9.97
N LEU A 291 16.83 -2.32 10.58
CA LEU A 291 16.66 -3.47 11.44
C LEU A 291 16.73 -3.15 12.93
N MET A 292 16.83 -1.87 13.31
CA MET A 292 17.09 -1.46 14.70
C MET A 292 16.05 -2.01 15.68
N GLU A 293 14.78 -1.96 15.32
CA GLU A 293 13.68 -2.41 16.18
C GLU A 293 13.22 -3.85 15.92
N VAL A 294 13.50 -4.39 14.72
CA VAL A 294 12.98 -5.69 14.25
C VAL A 294 13.22 -6.85 15.25
N PRO A 295 14.39 -6.99 15.91
CA PRO A 295 14.56 -8.07 16.89
C PRO A 295 13.62 -7.96 18.10
N ILE A 296 13.38 -6.73 18.58
CA ILE A 296 12.53 -6.48 19.75
C ILE A 296 11.06 -6.57 19.35
N GLN A 297 10.71 -6.09 18.16
CA GLN A 297 9.39 -6.25 17.55
C GLN A 297 9.02 -7.72 17.42
N TYR A 298 9.89 -8.54 16.83
CA TYR A 298 9.68 -9.99 16.74
C TYR A 298 9.42 -10.62 18.11
N LYS A 299 10.25 -10.28 19.10
CA LYS A 299 10.05 -10.75 20.49
C LYS A 299 8.70 -10.33 21.07
N ALA A 300 8.26 -9.10 20.80
CA ALA A 300 6.95 -8.63 21.24
C ALA A 300 5.82 -9.50 20.65
N THR A 301 5.90 -9.87 19.37
CA THR A 301 4.90 -10.74 18.73
C THR A 301 4.80 -12.13 19.41
N MET A 302 5.95 -12.68 19.84
CA MET A 302 6.00 -13.93 20.59
C MET A 302 5.38 -13.78 21.98
N GLU A 303 5.78 -12.75 22.75
CA GLU A 303 5.31 -12.57 24.13
C GLU A 303 3.82 -12.20 24.22
N LEU A 304 3.30 -11.48 23.21
CA LEU A 304 1.88 -11.15 23.03
C LEU A 304 1.05 -12.36 22.54
N GLY A 305 1.70 -13.44 22.10
CA GLY A 305 1.05 -14.65 21.62
C GLY A 305 0.32 -14.47 20.29
N ILE A 306 0.77 -13.54 19.44
CA ILE A 306 0.16 -13.26 18.12
C ILE A 306 0.93 -13.95 16.98
N LEU A 307 2.18 -14.38 17.21
CA LEU A 307 2.95 -15.15 16.24
C LEU A 307 2.34 -16.55 16.02
N GLY A 308 2.22 -16.97 14.76
CA GLY A 308 1.66 -18.26 14.37
C GLY A 308 0.15 -18.39 14.55
N GLN A 309 -0.56 -17.27 14.72
CA GLN A 309 -2.01 -17.24 14.85
C GLN A 309 -2.65 -16.41 13.73
N SER A 310 -3.55 -17.04 12.97
CA SER A 310 -4.45 -16.32 12.07
C SER A 310 -5.65 -15.81 12.85
N THR A 311 -6.00 -14.55 12.65
CA THR A 311 -7.15 -13.91 13.30
C THR A 311 -8.44 -14.16 12.54
N GLY A 312 -8.36 -14.34 11.21
CA GLY A 312 -9.49 -14.35 10.29
C GLY A 312 -10.26 -13.03 10.20
N LYS A 313 -9.75 -11.96 10.84
CA LYS A 313 -10.37 -10.63 10.92
C LYS A 313 -9.80 -9.65 9.90
N ALA A 314 -8.73 -10.00 9.22
CA ALA A 314 -8.09 -9.15 8.23
C ALA A 314 -9.06 -8.89 7.06
N LYS A 315 -9.13 -7.64 6.62
CA LYS A 315 -9.85 -7.27 5.40
C LYS A 315 -9.14 -7.90 4.21
N ARG A 316 -9.86 -8.61 3.36
CA ARG A 316 -9.32 -9.13 2.10
C ARG A 316 -8.99 -7.99 1.15
N ILE A 317 -7.75 -7.94 0.69
CA ILE A 317 -7.31 -6.95 -0.29
C ILE A 317 -7.19 -7.63 -1.64
N MET A 318 -7.84 -7.04 -2.65
CA MET A 318 -7.69 -7.41 -4.04
C MET A 318 -6.89 -6.33 -4.75
N PRO A 319 -5.57 -6.52 -4.94
CA PRO A 319 -4.75 -5.56 -5.65
C PRO A 319 -5.27 -5.35 -7.07
N ALA A 320 -5.21 -4.11 -7.54
CA ALA A 320 -5.40 -3.82 -8.95
C ALA A 320 -4.26 -4.45 -9.79
N PRO A 321 -4.49 -4.77 -11.07
CA PRO A 321 -3.40 -5.14 -11.96
C PRO A 321 -2.42 -3.98 -12.14
N PRO A 322 -1.15 -4.24 -12.48
CA PRO A 322 -0.19 -3.18 -12.73
C PRO A 322 -0.66 -2.32 -13.91
N PRO A 323 -0.47 -0.99 -13.88
CA PRO A 323 -0.91 -0.06 -14.93
C PRO A 323 0.03 -0.12 -16.14
N LEU A 324 0.09 -1.29 -16.77
CA LEU A 324 0.82 -1.55 -18.00
C LEU A 324 -0.14 -1.54 -19.19
N PRO A 325 0.31 -1.11 -20.38
CA PRO A 325 -0.47 -1.27 -21.61
C PRO A 325 -0.85 -2.74 -21.79
N SER A 326 -2.15 -3.02 -21.95
CA SER A 326 -2.61 -4.39 -22.17
C SER A 326 -1.94 -4.98 -23.42
N ALA A 327 -1.39 -6.18 -23.30
CA ALA A 327 -0.91 -6.98 -24.44
C ALA A 327 -2.08 -7.55 -25.28
N ALA A 328 -3.17 -6.78 -25.45
CA ALA A 328 -4.31 -7.12 -26.27
C ALA A 328 -3.94 -6.95 -27.76
N GLY A 329 -3.20 -7.92 -28.29
CA GLY A 329 -2.74 -7.89 -29.68
C GLY A 329 -2.13 -9.18 -30.24
N ARG A 330 -2.23 -10.32 -29.53
CA ARG A 330 -1.93 -11.63 -30.10
C ARG A 330 -3.12 -12.54 -29.90
N GLN A 331 -4.13 -12.39 -30.75
CA GLN A 331 -5.03 -13.50 -31.00
C GLN A 331 -4.22 -14.60 -31.70
N PRO A 332 -4.27 -15.87 -31.24
CA PRO A 332 -3.83 -16.98 -32.06
C PRO A 332 -4.79 -17.06 -33.25
N SER A 333 -4.28 -16.83 -34.46
CA SER A 333 -5.03 -17.07 -35.69
C SER A 333 -5.44 -18.55 -35.72
N LEU A 334 -6.71 -18.84 -35.38
CA LEU A 334 -7.31 -20.13 -35.64
C LEU A 334 -7.29 -20.34 -37.15
N ARG A 335 -6.39 -21.23 -37.60
CA ARG A 335 -6.41 -21.80 -38.94
C ARG A 335 -7.77 -22.44 -39.15
N ARG A 336 -8.58 -21.90 -40.06
CA ARG A 336 -9.80 -22.55 -40.52
C ARG A 336 -9.52 -23.12 -41.91
N GLU A 337 -9.44 -24.44 -41.97
CA GLU A 337 -9.34 -25.22 -43.19
C GLU A 337 -10.52 -24.92 -44.13
N GLY A 338 -10.20 -24.85 -45.42
CA GLY A 338 -11.15 -24.50 -46.46
C GLY A 338 -12.11 -25.62 -46.80
N SER A 339 -13.33 -25.23 -47.18
CA SER A 339 -14.13 -25.95 -48.16
C SER A 339 -15.07 -24.95 -48.83
N ALA A 340 -15.03 -24.95 -50.17
CA ALA A 340 -15.72 -24.04 -51.04
C ALA A 340 -17.14 -24.55 -51.39
N ALA A 341 -18.11 -23.63 -51.51
CA ALA A 341 -19.22 -23.71 -52.47
C ALA A 341 -19.98 -22.37 -52.60
N THR A 342 -19.76 -21.72 -53.75
CA THR A 342 -20.62 -20.86 -54.59
C THR A 342 -21.91 -20.17 -54.08
N ALA A 343 -21.85 -18.82 -54.16
CA ALA A 343 -22.77 -17.85 -54.80
C ALA A 343 -24.31 -17.87 -54.57
N ALA A 344 -24.87 -16.79 -54.01
CA ALA A 344 -25.53 -15.69 -54.75
C ALA A 344 -26.33 -14.73 -53.84
N ALA A 345 -26.45 -13.49 -54.32
CA ALA A 345 -27.44 -12.45 -54.01
C ALA A 345 -27.24 -11.53 -52.78
N ALA A 346 -27.32 -10.24 -53.08
CA ALA A 346 -27.06 -9.08 -52.25
C ALA A 346 -28.30 -8.61 -51.47
N ALA A 347 -28.08 -8.19 -50.22
CA ALA A 347 -28.97 -7.32 -49.43
C ALA A 347 -28.10 -6.57 -48.38
N PRO A 348 -28.48 -5.36 -47.95
CA PRO A 348 -27.57 -4.37 -47.35
C PRO A 348 -27.25 -4.66 -45.86
N PRO A 349 -26.12 -4.12 -45.33
CA PRO A 349 -25.66 -4.43 -43.99
C PRO A 349 -26.47 -3.72 -42.88
N SER A 350 -26.71 -4.48 -41.82
CA SER A 350 -27.18 -4.06 -40.50
C SER A 350 -26.26 -3.01 -39.85
N PRO A 351 -26.80 -2.15 -38.96
CA PRO A 351 -26.03 -1.05 -38.40
C PRO A 351 -25.00 -1.52 -37.37
N ARG A 352 -23.88 -0.81 -37.39
CA ARG A 352 -22.61 -1.08 -36.69
C ARG A 352 -22.73 -1.03 -35.17
N GLU A 353 -21.92 -1.89 -34.56
CA GLU A 353 -21.46 -1.82 -33.17
C GLU A 353 -20.81 -0.46 -32.90
N ASP A 354 -21.50 0.41 -32.17
CA ASP A 354 -20.96 1.61 -31.48
C ASP A 354 -22.02 2.08 -30.47
N GLN A 355 -22.22 1.31 -29.40
CA GLN A 355 -23.19 1.60 -28.33
C GLN A 355 -22.52 1.92 -26.99
N VAL A 356 -21.47 2.75 -27.01
CA VAL A 356 -20.90 3.30 -25.78
C VAL A 356 -20.74 4.81 -25.95
N CYS A 357 -21.15 5.57 -24.92
CA CYS A 357 -20.96 7.02 -24.91
C CYS A 357 -19.45 7.35 -24.87
N PRO A 358 -18.94 8.18 -25.79
CA PRO A 358 -17.50 8.50 -25.86
C PRO A 358 -17.00 9.36 -24.68
N ILE A 359 -17.88 9.80 -23.78
CA ILE A 359 -17.54 10.61 -22.60
C ILE A 359 -17.37 9.73 -21.36
N CYS A 360 -18.23 8.73 -21.16
CA CYS A 360 -18.22 7.92 -19.94
C CYS A 360 -17.80 6.47 -20.13
N LEU A 361 -17.65 5.97 -21.37
CA LEU A 361 -17.07 4.65 -21.73
C LEU A 361 -17.65 3.40 -21.02
N THR A 362 -18.70 3.53 -20.19
CA THR A 362 -19.24 2.42 -19.39
C THR A 362 -20.73 2.15 -19.58
N ASN A 363 -21.51 3.03 -20.22
CA ASN A 363 -22.96 2.88 -20.34
C ASN A 363 -23.45 2.80 -21.80
N ALA A 364 -24.44 1.94 -22.05
CA ALA A 364 -25.13 1.78 -23.33
C ALA A 364 -26.16 2.91 -23.59
N LYS A 365 -26.38 3.25 -24.86
CA LYS A 365 -27.33 4.29 -25.30
C LYS A 365 -28.78 3.89 -25.00
N ASP A 366 -29.45 4.61 -24.10
CA ASP A 366 -30.91 4.56 -23.98
C ASP A 366 -31.53 5.66 -24.87
N LEU A 367 -32.46 5.27 -25.74
CA LEU A 367 -33.07 6.11 -26.79
C LEU A 367 -34.42 6.73 -26.36
N ALA A 368 -34.81 6.62 -25.09
CA ALA A 368 -36.06 7.24 -24.60
C ALA A 368 -35.84 8.49 -23.72
N PHE A 369 -34.71 8.60 -23.02
CA PHE A 369 -34.33 9.78 -22.24
C PHE A 369 -32.79 9.89 -22.27
N GLY A 370 -32.25 10.81 -23.07
CA GLY A 370 -30.82 10.92 -23.34
C GLY A 370 -29.95 11.01 -22.07
N CYS A 371 -28.70 10.52 -22.15
CA CYS A 371 -27.79 10.52 -21.01
C CYS A 371 -27.70 11.92 -20.39
N GLY A 372 -28.03 12.02 -19.10
CA GLY A 372 -28.28 13.28 -18.38
C GLY A 372 -27.06 14.15 -18.13
N HIS A 373 -26.39 14.64 -19.18
CA HIS A 373 -25.46 15.75 -19.10
C HIS A 373 -26.19 17.03 -19.51
N MET A 374 -26.92 17.64 -18.58
CA MET A 374 -27.33 19.03 -18.71
C MET A 374 -26.10 19.92 -18.52
N GLY A 375 -25.53 20.38 -19.62
CA GLY A 375 -24.65 21.55 -19.63
C GLY A 375 -25.48 22.80 -19.36
N MET A 376 -25.12 23.56 -18.32
CA MET A 376 -25.66 24.90 -18.11
C MET A 376 -25.01 25.89 -19.08
N TRP A 377 -25.57 26.03 -20.28
CA TRP A 377 -25.43 27.24 -21.11
C TRP A 377 -26.68 27.35 -22.00
N GLY A 378 -27.57 28.28 -21.67
CA GLY A 378 -28.70 28.68 -22.51
C GLY A 378 -28.64 30.19 -22.74
N GLU A 379 -28.75 30.61 -24.00
CA GLU A 379 -28.84 32.00 -24.44
C GLU A 379 -30.04 32.76 -23.83
N PRO A 380 -30.01 34.11 -23.84
CA PRO A 380 -30.83 34.94 -22.98
C PRO A 380 -32.11 35.35 -23.70
N ASP A 381 -33.25 34.80 -23.30
CA ASP A 381 -34.55 35.48 -23.37
C ASP A 381 -35.62 34.60 -22.72
N GLN A 382 -35.75 34.73 -21.40
CA GLN A 382 -36.97 34.56 -20.60
C GLN A 382 -36.57 34.44 -19.11
N MET A 383 -36.61 35.56 -18.38
CA MET A 383 -36.67 35.56 -16.92
C MET A 383 -37.99 36.18 -16.46
N PRO A 384 -38.75 35.54 -15.55
CA PRO A 384 -39.68 36.26 -14.71
C PRO A 384 -38.96 36.80 -13.46
N ASN A 385 -39.24 38.07 -13.16
CA ASN A 385 -38.86 38.86 -11.99
C ASN A 385 -38.59 38.08 -10.70
N LEU A 386 -37.40 38.24 -10.13
CA LEU A 386 -37.11 38.01 -8.70
C LEU A 386 -36.17 39.12 -8.19
N SER A 387 -36.42 39.50 -6.94
CA SER A 387 -36.05 40.75 -6.26
C SER A 387 -34.56 40.96 -5.97
N THR A 388 -34.21 42.23 -5.83
CA THR A 388 -32.91 42.78 -5.41
C THR A 388 -32.55 42.41 -3.96
N ASP A 389 -31.47 41.66 -3.78
CA ASP A 389 -30.78 41.51 -2.49
C ASP A 389 -29.26 41.55 -2.73
N ASP A 390 -28.56 42.49 -2.08
CA ASP A 390 -27.17 42.87 -2.32
C ASP A 390 -26.13 41.81 -1.89
N SER A 391 -26.57 40.68 -1.32
CA SER A 391 -25.71 39.58 -0.90
C SER A 391 -25.25 38.66 -2.05
N VAL A 392 -25.96 38.65 -3.18
CA VAL A 392 -25.66 37.76 -4.32
C VAL A 392 -24.59 38.36 -5.25
N GLN A 393 -24.46 39.70 -5.32
CA GLN A 393 -23.43 40.34 -6.14
C GLN A 393 -22.02 40.16 -5.57
N ALA A 394 -21.86 40.15 -4.24
CA ALA A 394 -20.56 39.91 -3.61
C ALA A 394 -20.04 38.49 -3.86
N GLU A 395 -20.93 37.49 -3.87
CA GLU A 395 -20.56 36.09 -4.10
C GLU A 395 -20.25 35.80 -5.58
N ALA A 396 -20.94 36.48 -6.51
CA ALA A 396 -20.66 36.40 -7.94
C ALA A 396 -19.30 37.02 -8.29
N VAL A 397 -18.95 38.18 -7.71
CA VAL A 397 -17.66 38.84 -7.93
C VAL A 397 -16.50 38.02 -7.34
N LEU A 398 -16.68 37.41 -6.16
CA LEU A 398 -15.68 36.51 -5.56
C LEU A 398 -15.47 35.22 -6.37
N ARG A 399 -16.51 34.70 -7.01
CA ARG A 399 -16.41 33.54 -7.91
C ARG A 399 -15.76 33.90 -9.26
N MET A 400 -15.99 35.10 -9.76
CA MET A 400 -15.35 35.60 -10.99
C MET A 400 -13.84 35.84 -10.79
N ILE A 401 -13.45 36.38 -9.63
CA ILE A 401 -12.03 36.57 -9.25
C ILE A 401 -11.33 35.21 -9.05
N LYS A 402 -12.01 34.20 -8.48
CA LYS A 402 -11.47 32.83 -8.35
C LYS A 402 -11.23 32.14 -9.69
N CYS A 403 -12.03 32.43 -10.72
CA CYS A 403 -11.88 31.81 -12.04
C CYS A 403 -10.72 32.41 -12.85
N LEU A 404 -10.35 33.68 -12.58
CA LEU A 404 -9.23 34.36 -13.25
C LEU A 404 -7.86 33.99 -12.67
N TRP A 405 -7.79 33.21 -11.58
CA TRP A 405 -6.52 32.77 -10.99
C TRP A 405 -6.10 31.36 -11.40
N THR A 406 -7.01 30.58 -12.00
CA THR A 406 -6.74 29.22 -12.48
C THR A 406 -6.18 29.14 -13.91
N ASP A 407 -6.28 30.23 -14.69
CA ASP A 407 -5.63 30.37 -16.00
C ASP A 407 -4.63 31.54 -15.92
N GLY A 408 -3.34 31.23 -15.82
CA GLY A 408 -2.27 32.20 -15.54
C GLY A 408 -2.17 33.40 -16.50
N ILE A 409 -2.96 34.44 -16.23
CA ILE A 409 -2.90 35.76 -16.85
C ILE A 409 -2.38 36.76 -15.81
N GLU A 410 -1.27 37.45 -16.12
CA GLU A 410 -0.75 38.55 -15.32
C GLU A 410 -1.76 39.71 -15.23
N LEU A 411 -2.30 39.97 -14.04
CA LEU A 411 -3.14 41.12 -13.73
C LEU A 411 -2.28 42.35 -13.40
N LYS A 412 -1.73 43.00 -14.43
CA LYS A 412 -1.37 44.42 -14.38
C LYS A 412 -2.43 45.20 -15.14
N SER A 413 -3.36 45.85 -14.43
CA SER A 413 -4.15 47.05 -14.83
C SER A 413 -5.61 47.16 -14.35
N VAL A 414 -6.01 46.59 -13.20
CA VAL A 414 -7.37 46.86 -12.67
C VAL A 414 -7.34 47.23 -11.18
N LEU A 415 -6.70 48.35 -10.87
CA LEU A 415 -6.90 49.09 -9.62
C LEU A 415 -6.57 50.57 -9.88
N ASN A 416 -7.45 51.26 -10.61
CA ASN A 416 -7.41 52.73 -10.63
C ASN A 416 -8.75 53.36 -11.03
N VAL A 417 -9.85 53.01 -10.38
CA VAL A 417 -11.06 53.87 -10.33
C VAL A 417 -11.81 53.59 -9.04
N GLN A 418 -11.52 54.36 -7.99
CA GLN A 418 -12.48 54.80 -6.95
C GLN A 418 -11.72 55.60 -5.87
N ASN A 419 -11.30 56.80 -6.24
CA ASN A 419 -11.08 57.93 -5.33
C ASN A 419 -10.97 59.20 -6.18
N ALA A 420 -12.12 59.80 -6.47
CA ALA A 420 -12.30 61.19 -6.85
C ALA A 420 -13.73 61.60 -6.50
#